data_AF-A0A6I1K424-F1
#
_entry.id   AF-A0A6I1K424-F1
#
_cell.length_a   1.000
_cell.length_b   1.000
_cell.length_c   1.000
_cell.angle_alpha   90.00
_cell.angle_beta   90.00
_cell.angle_gamma   90.00
#
_symmetry.space_group_name_H-M   'P 1'
#
loop_
_entity.id
_entity.type
_entity.pdbx_description
1 polymer ?
#
loop_
_entity_poly.entity_id
_entity_poly.type
_entity_poly.pdbx_seq_one_letter_code
_entity_poly.pdbx_strand_id
1 'polypeptide(L)'
;MADPILQSRTEAVQPSLWDRLVDDLPGIVSETDRQRADLVARIGAAKIEAVLAGGARQVEADADFDADTRRDLHQFLTQMARRAFLEERGIVVNASVLREAVRRDIEALFNVERFESGLQLTDIERKGFETPQDMIADFPHVRRSVLNYGVPSFSGRAMSDFDLAALGKELREVIAVFEPRLKRDTIRVKVAQGDRTGMKIEVDAMLMLAPVPERLRLSTMIDLDNGRATTTVEDK
;
A
#
# COMPACT_ATOMS: atom_id res chain seq x y z
N MET A 1 12.36 12.70 17.74
CA MET A 1 11.78 13.05 16.43
C MET A 1 12.12 11.92 15.48
N ALA A 2 11.15 11.12 15.06
CA ALA A 2 11.40 10.03 14.13
C ALA A 2 11.52 10.61 12.72
N ASP A 3 12.64 10.33 12.04
CA ASP A 3 12.86 10.75 10.66
C ASP A 3 11.70 10.27 9.76
N PRO A 4 11.13 11.13 8.91
CA PRO A 4 10.19 10.69 7.91
C PRO A 4 10.94 9.82 6.90
N ILE A 5 10.48 8.57 6.74
CA ILE A 5 11.06 7.64 5.78
C ILE A 5 10.93 8.28 4.39
N LEU A 6 12.05 8.41 3.68
CA LEU A 6 12.08 8.70 2.25
C LEU A 6 11.53 7.48 1.50
N GLN A 7 10.20 7.32 1.50
CA GLN A 7 9.53 6.28 0.74
C GLN A 7 9.50 6.65 -0.74
N SER A 8 9.93 5.71 -1.58
CA SER A 8 9.84 5.86 -3.02
C SER A 8 8.38 5.96 -3.44
N ARG A 9 8.03 6.99 -4.21
CA ARG A 9 6.69 7.14 -4.82
C ARG A 9 6.28 5.90 -5.62
N THR A 10 7.26 5.12 -6.08
CA THR A 10 7.04 3.89 -6.84
C THR A 10 6.34 2.81 -6.02
N GLU A 11 6.69 2.63 -4.73
CA GLU A 11 6.13 1.56 -3.89
C GLU A 11 4.66 1.79 -3.50
N ALA A 12 4.25 3.06 -3.35
CA ALA A 12 2.90 3.42 -2.95
C ALA A 12 1.83 3.15 -4.02
N VAL A 13 2.22 2.86 -5.26
CA VAL A 13 1.32 2.62 -6.40
C VAL A 13 1.39 1.15 -6.85
N GLN A 14 2.25 0.32 -6.23
CA GLN A 14 2.35 -1.11 -6.56
C GLN A 14 1.30 -1.92 -5.79
N PRO A 15 0.76 -3.00 -6.40
CA PRO A 15 0.10 -4.10 -5.71
C PRO A 15 0.96 -4.73 -4.59
N SER A 16 0.33 -5.61 -3.81
CA SER A 16 0.98 -6.31 -2.69
C SER A 16 2.24 -7.05 -3.16
N LEU A 17 3.19 -7.33 -2.26
CA LEU A 17 4.45 -8.02 -2.62
C LEU A 17 4.21 -9.44 -3.18
N TRP A 18 3.07 -10.05 -2.84
CA TRP A 18 2.57 -11.30 -3.41
C TRP A 18 2.06 -11.14 -4.85
N ASP A 19 1.42 -10.02 -5.15
CA ASP A 19 1.01 -9.68 -6.51
C ASP A 19 2.23 -9.27 -7.37
N ARG A 20 3.26 -8.61 -6.80
CA ARG A 20 4.52 -8.28 -7.51
C ARG A 20 5.30 -9.50 -7.98
N LEU A 21 5.23 -10.62 -7.25
CA LEU A 21 5.84 -11.88 -7.68
C LEU A 21 5.14 -12.46 -8.92
N VAL A 22 3.98 -11.90 -9.29
CA VAL A 22 3.23 -12.22 -10.49
C VAL A 22 3.32 -11.08 -11.52
N ASP A 23 3.35 -9.80 -11.09
CA ASP A 23 3.02 -8.64 -11.95
C ASP A 23 3.88 -7.35 -11.70
N ASP A 24 4.84 -7.07 -12.58
CA ASP A 24 5.74 -5.88 -12.57
C ASP A 24 5.15 -4.60 -13.22
N LEU A 25 3.89 -4.61 -13.70
CA LEU A 25 3.42 -3.61 -14.68
C LEU A 25 3.37 -2.14 -14.17
N PRO A 26 2.90 -1.81 -12.96
CA PRO A 26 2.70 -0.39 -12.57
C PRO A 26 4.00 0.40 -12.43
N GLY A 27 5.08 -0.24 -11.95
CA GLY A 27 6.40 0.36 -11.91
C GLY A 27 6.89 0.69 -13.31
N ILE A 28 6.73 -0.26 -14.23
CA ILE A 28 7.09 -0.12 -15.64
C ILE A 28 6.28 1.01 -16.31
N VAL A 29 4.98 1.15 -16.02
CA VAL A 29 4.16 2.24 -16.57
C VAL A 29 4.64 3.60 -16.08
N SER A 30 4.85 3.79 -14.76
CA SER A 30 5.30 5.09 -14.24
C SER A 30 6.70 5.46 -14.72
N GLU A 31 7.61 4.50 -14.85
CA GLU A 31 8.96 4.72 -15.37
C GLU A 31 8.95 5.05 -16.86
N THR A 32 8.18 4.31 -17.66
CA THR A 32 8.05 4.56 -19.11
C THR A 32 7.39 5.91 -19.40
N ASP A 33 6.35 6.31 -18.66
CA ASP A 33 5.70 7.61 -18.84
C ASP A 33 6.63 8.78 -18.49
N ARG A 34 7.43 8.65 -17.41
CA ARG A 34 8.42 9.67 -17.03
C ARG A 34 9.54 9.78 -18.06
N GLN A 35 10.13 8.65 -18.46
CA GLN A 35 11.15 8.64 -19.50
C GLN A 35 10.62 9.21 -20.82
N ARG A 36 9.38 8.90 -21.19
CA ARG A 36 8.74 9.50 -22.37
C ARG A 36 8.68 11.03 -22.23
N ALA A 37 8.23 11.55 -21.09
CA ALA A 37 8.15 13.00 -20.87
C ALA A 37 9.53 13.69 -20.96
N ASP A 38 10.55 13.09 -20.34
CA ASP A 38 11.91 13.61 -20.36
C ASP A 38 12.50 13.61 -21.77
N LEU A 39 12.29 12.53 -22.53
CA LEU A 39 12.71 12.43 -23.91
C LEU A 39 11.94 13.40 -24.82
N VAL A 40 10.63 13.55 -24.65
CA VAL A 40 9.83 14.54 -25.39
C VAL A 40 10.32 15.97 -25.14
N ALA A 41 10.71 16.29 -23.90
CA ALA A 41 11.29 17.60 -23.58
C ALA A 41 12.65 17.83 -24.27
N ARG A 42 13.44 16.77 -24.48
CA ARG A 42 14.77 16.85 -25.12
C ARG A 42 14.71 16.87 -26.65
N ILE A 43 13.94 15.98 -27.28
CA ILE A 43 13.98 15.77 -28.74
C ILE A 43 12.67 16.08 -29.47
N GLY A 44 11.61 16.42 -28.72
CA GLY A 44 10.30 16.75 -29.26
C GLY A 44 9.39 15.54 -29.47
N ALA A 45 8.08 15.77 -29.34
CA ALA A 45 7.05 14.72 -29.41
C ALA A 45 7.02 13.98 -30.76
N ALA A 46 7.17 14.71 -31.87
CA ALA A 46 7.13 14.13 -33.21
C ALA A 46 8.22 13.09 -33.45
N LYS A 47 9.44 13.34 -32.93
CA LYS A 47 10.56 12.40 -33.05
C LYS A 47 10.35 11.15 -32.21
N ILE A 48 9.77 11.28 -31.02
CA ILE A 48 9.42 10.14 -30.16
C ILE A 48 8.34 9.27 -30.79
N GLU A 49 7.31 9.88 -31.39
CA GLU A 49 6.29 9.10 -32.10
C GLU A 49 6.85 8.37 -33.31
N ALA A 50 7.74 9.00 -34.07
CA ALA A 50 8.44 8.33 -35.16
C ALA A 50 9.28 7.13 -34.67
N VAL A 51 9.98 7.27 -33.54
CA VAL A 51 10.76 6.19 -32.93
C VAL A 51 9.87 5.06 -32.40
N LEU A 52 8.72 5.37 -31.81
CA LEU A 52 7.75 4.35 -31.37
C LEU A 52 7.16 3.58 -32.55
N ALA A 53 6.94 4.24 -33.70
CA ALA A 53 6.43 3.60 -34.91
C ALA A 53 7.50 2.80 -35.66
N GLY A 54 8.74 3.30 -35.72
CA GLY A 54 9.84 2.72 -36.51
C GLY A 54 10.82 1.84 -35.71
N GLY A 55 10.72 1.81 -34.38
CA GLY A 55 11.55 1.03 -33.48
C GLY A 55 13.04 1.40 -33.52
N ALA A 56 13.90 0.46 -33.14
CA ALA A 56 15.35 0.66 -33.05
C ALA A 56 15.99 1.13 -34.37
N ARG A 57 15.40 0.80 -35.53
CA ARG A 57 15.89 1.25 -36.84
C ARG A 57 15.75 2.76 -37.02
N GLN A 58 14.69 3.35 -36.46
CA GLN A 58 14.47 4.80 -36.52
C GLN A 58 15.47 5.57 -35.65
N VAL A 59 15.90 4.97 -34.53
CA VAL A 59 16.91 5.55 -33.62
C VAL A 59 18.26 5.67 -34.31
N GLU A 60 18.64 4.67 -35.12
CA GLU A 60 19.90 4.68 -35.87
C GLU A 60 19.85 5.56 -37.13
N ALA A 61 18.66 5.72 -37.73
CA ALA A 61 18.48 6.48 -38.95
C ALA A 61 18.51 8.01 -38.76
N ASP A 62 18.14 8.50 -37.57
CA ASP A 62 18.15 9.93 -37.27
C ASP A 62 19.55 10.38 -36.81
N ALA A 63 20.19 11.20 -37.65
CA ALA A 63 21.53 11.73 -37.40
C ALA A 63 21.55 12.80 -36.31
N ASP A 64 20.40 13.39 -35.96
CA ASP A 64 20.31 14.48 -34.98
C ASP A 64 20.43 13.98 -33.53
N PHE A 65 20.37 12.67 -33.28
CA PHE A 65 20.53 12.13 -31.94
C PHE A 65 22.01 12.06 -31.54
N ASP A 66 22.33 12.47 -30.31
CA ASP A 66 23.64 12.20 -29.72
C ASP A 66 23.74 10.75 -29.20
N ALA A 67 24.93 10.33 -28.78
CA ALA A 67 25.17 8.96 -28.33
C ALA A 67 24.38 8.60 -27.06
N ASP A 68 24.15 9.56 -26.17
CA ASP A 68 23.43 9.34 -24.91
C ASP A 68 21.92 9.24 -25.16
N THR A 69 21.37 10.09 -26.02
CA THR A 69 19.98 10.06 -26.48
C THR A 69 19.68 8.75 -27.19
N ARG A 70 20.58 8.23 -28.04
CA ARG A 70 20.39 6.90 -28.66
C ARG A 70 20.33 5.80 -27.60
N ARG A 71 21.22 5.83 -26.60
CA ARG A 71 21.20 4.84 -25.50
C ARG A 71 19.90 4.90 -24.72
N ASP A 72 19.44 6.09 -24.36
CA ASP A 72 18.19 6.32 -23.63
C ASP A 72 16.97 5.85 -24.46
N LEU A 73 16.96 6.10 -25.77
CA LEU A 73 15.89 5.64 -26.68
C LEU A 73 15.86 4.11 -26.81
N HIS A 74 17.01 3.44 -26.89
CA HIS A 74 17.07 1.97 -26.89
C HIS A 74 16.57 1.36 -25.58
N GLN A 75 16.93 1.98 -24.45
CA GLN A 75 16.44 1.56 -23.14
C GLN A 75 14.92 1.77 -23.04
N PHE A 76 14.43 2.93 -23.47
CA PHE A 76 13.02 3.27 -23.51
C PHE A 76 12.21 2.29 -24.37
N LEU A 77 12.68 1.96 -25.58
CA LEU A 77 12.05 0.98 -26.46
C LEU A 77 11.98 -0.41 -25.83
N THR A 78 13.03 -0.83 -25.13
CA THR A 78 13.06 -2.12 -24.42
C THR A 78 12.03 -2.16 -23.28
N GLN A 79 11.91 -1.08 -22.51
CA GLN A 79 10.92 -0.97 -21.45
C GLN A 79 9.48 -0.90 -21.99
N MET A 80 9.26 -0.20 -23.11
CA MET A 80 7.98 -0.16 -23.81
C MET A 80 7.55 -1.53 -24.34
N ALA A 81 8.49 -2.33 -24.86
CA ALA A 81 8.22 -3.70 -25.28
C ALA A 81 7.85 -4.61 -24.10
N ARG A 82 8.54 -4.46 -22.95
CA ARG A 82 8.20 -5.19 -21.71
C ARG A 82 6.83 -4.78 -21.17
N ARG A 83 6.49 -3.48 -21.21
CA ARG A 83 5.17 -2.95 -20.87
C ARG A 83 4.09 -3.59 -21.75
N ALA A 84 4.24 -3.51 -23.07
CA ALA A 84 3.28 -4.08 -24.02
C ALA A 84 3.09 -5.59 -23.83
N PHE A 85 4.17 -6.33 -23.57
CA PHE A 85 4.12 -7.77 -23.28
C PHE A 85 3.31 -8.10 -22.01
N LEU A 86 3.47 -7.30 -20.95
CA LEU A 86 2.73 -7.47 -19.69
C LEU A 86 1.25 -7.05 -19.85
N GLU A 87 0.99 -5.99 -20.61
CA GLU A 87 -0.37 -5.55 -20.98
C GLU A 87 -1.09 -6.63 -21.82
N GLU A 88 -0.42 -7.26 -22.78
CA GLU A 88 -0.96 -8.33 -23.63
C GLU A 88 -1.32 -9.59 -22.84
N ARG A 89 -0.62 -9.85 -21.71
CA ARG A 89 -0.94 -10.94 -20.78
C ARG A 89 -2.12 -10.65 -19.84
N GLY A 90 -2.77 -9.48 -19.97
CA GLY A 90 -3.96 -9.12 -19.21
C GLY A 90 -3.70 -8.59 -17.79
N ILE A 91 -2.44 -8.25 -17.49
CA ILE A 91 -2.01 -7.73 -16.18
C ILE A 91 -2.29 -6.22 -16.13
N VAL A 92 -3.52 -5.78 -16.38
CA VAL A 92 -3.86 -4.36 -16.24
C VAL A 92 -4.18 -4.09 -14.78
N VAL A 93 -3.31 -3.37 -14.07
CA VAL A 93 -3.61 -2.88 -12.70
C VAL A 93 -4.67 -1.79 -12.80
N ASN A 94 -5.92 -2.24 -12.89
CA ASN A 94 -7.09 -1.40 -12.81
C ASN A 94 -7.32 -1.00 -11.34
N ALA A 95 -7.99 0.13 -11.12
CA ALA A 95 -8.39 0.59 -9.79
C ALA A 95 -9.12 -0.51 -9.01
N SER A 96 -9.94 -1.34 -9.67
CA SER A 96 -10.64 -2.47 -9.03
C SER A 96 -9.68 -3.50 -8.43
N VAL A 97 -8.59 -3.84 -9.13
CA VAL A 97 -7.58 -4.80 -8.66
C VAL A 97 -6.86 -4.24 -7.44
N LEU A 98 -6.45 -2.96 -7.49
CA LEU A 98 -5.76 -2.35 -6.36
C LEU A 98 -6.68 -2.15 -5.15
N ARG A 99 -7.96 -1.81 -5.37
CA ARG A 99 -8.98 -1.74 -4.31
C ARG A 99 -9.15 -3.09 -3.63
N GLU A 100 -9.25 -4.17 -4.39
CA GLU A 100 -9.39 -5.52 -3.84
C GLU A 100 -8.12 -5.98 -3.11
N ALA A 101 -6.94 -5.67 -3.65
CA ALA A 101 -5.67 -5.96 -2.98
C ALA A 101 -5.57 -5.25 -1.63
N VAL A 102 -5.90 -3.95 -1.57
CA VAL A 102 -5.92 -3.19 -0.31
C VAL A 102 -6.99 -3.72 0.64
N ARG A 103 -8.20 -4.06 0.16
CA ARG A 103 -9.23 -4.68 0.99
C ARG A 103 -8.74 -5.97 1.63
N ARG A 104 -8.12 -6.86 0.85
CA ARG A 104 -7.56 -8.13 1.30
C ARG A 104 -6.45 -7.93 2.33
N ASP A 105 -5.53 -7.02 2.08
CA ASP A 105 -4.39 -6.78 2.97
C ASP A 105 -4.84 -6.14 4.30
N ILE A 106 -5.83 -5.24 4.24
CA ILE A 106 -6.49 -4.72 5.43
C ILE A 106 -7.21 -5.84 6.20
N GLU A 107 -7.96 -6.72 5.53
CA GLU A 107 -8.59 -7.86 6.18
C GLU A 107 -7.57 -8.78 6.87
N ALA A 108 -6.44 -9.07 6.20
CA ALA A 108 -5.36 -9.83 6.80
C ALA A 108 -4.75 -9.11 8.01
N LEU A 109 -4.51 -7.79 7.92
CA LEU A 109 -4.01 -6.96 9.01
C LEU A 109 -4.91 -7.01 10.24
N PHE A 110 -6.23 -6.95 10.04
CA PHE A 110 -7.20 -7.00 11.14
C PHE A 110 -7.40 -8.40 11.74
N ASN A 111 -7.05 -9.47 11.01
CA ASN A 111 -7.10 -10.85 11.49
C ASN A 111 -5.78 -11.32 12.13
N VAL A 112 -4.75 -10.48 12.17
CA VAL A 112 -3.49 -10.78 12.86
C VAL A 112 -3.39 -9.95 14.12
N GLU A 113 -3.16 -10.63 15.24
CA GLU A 113 -2.86 -9.99 16.51
C GLU A 113 -1.37 -9.60 16.55
N ARG A 114 -1.09 -8.32 16.80
CA ARG A 114 0.29 -7.83 16.85
C ARG A 114 1.06 -8.41 18.06
N PHE A 115 2.38 -8.45 17.97
CA PHE A 115 3.25 -8.89 19.07
C PHE A 115 3.04 -8.10 20.36
N GLU A 116 2.83 -6.78 20.25
CA GLU A 116 2.47 -5.92 21.38
C GLU A 116 1.04 -6.10 21.91
N SER A 117 0.31 -7.12 21.50
CA SER A 117 -0.91 -7.47 22.20
C SER A 117 -0.52 -8.25 23.45
N GLY A 118 -0.82 -7.65 24.60
CA GLY A 118 -0.46 -8.22 25.90
C GLY A 118 -1.56 -9.11 26.44
N LEU A 119 -1.17 -10.04 27.30
CA LEU A 119 -2.09 -10.77 28.16
C LEU A 119 -2.74 -9.80 29.15
N GLN A 120 -4.03 -10.02 29.47
CA GLN A 120 -4.67 -9.33 30.57
C GLN A 120 -4.16 -9.91 31.89
N LEU A 121 -3.06 -9.36 32.39
CA LEU A 121 -2.45 -9.76 33.66
C LEU A 121 -3.00 -8.91 34.80
N THR A 122 -3.25 -9.56 35.94
CA THR A 122 -3.53 -8.87 37.20
C THR A 122 -2.27 -8.18 37.74
N ASP A 123 -2.45 -7.24 38.67
CA ASP A 123 -1.33 -6.52 39.31
C ASP A 123 -0.29 -7.44 39.98
N ILE A 124 -0.72 -8.63 40.42
CA ILE A 124 0.16 -9.63 41.05
C ILE A 124 0.97 -10.36 39.99
N GLU A 125 0.34 -10.77 38.89
CA GLU A 125 0.99 -11.51 37.80
C GLU A 125 1.99 -10.63 37.04
N ARG A 126 1.69 -9.34 36.88
CA ARG A 126 2.56 -8.39 36.18
C ARG A 126 3.94 -8.23 36.85
N LYS A 127 4.07 -8.45 38.17
CA LYS A 127 5.35 -8.30 38.89
C LYS A 127 6.42 -9.32 38.52
N GLY A 128 6.02 -10.46 37.94
CA GLY A 128 6.94 -11.56 37.59
C GLY A 128 7.01 -11.86 36.10
N PHE A 129 6.31 -11.10 35.26
CA PHE A 129 6.18 -11.38 33.83
C PHE A 129 6.59 -10.15 33.01
N GLU A 130 7.64 -10.30 32.21
CA GLU A 130 8.02 -9.30 31.21
C GLU A 130 6.99 -9.31 30.08
N THR A 131 6.31 -8.19 29.84
CA THR A 131 5.29 -8.13 28.80
C THR A 131 5.92 -7.91 27.43
N PRO A 132 5.27 -8.34 26.32
CA PRO A 132 5.76 -8.06 24.97
C PRO A 132 6.05 -6.57 24.72
N GLN A 133 5.29 -5.67 25.36
CA GLN A 133 5.49 -4.22 25.27
C GLN A 133 6.78 -3.78 25.98
N ASP A 134 7.14 -4.42 27.09
CA ASP A 134 8.39 -4.16 27.81
C ASP A 134 9.59 -4.65 26.99
N MET A 135 9.48 -5.84 26.39
CA MET A 135 10.55 -6.45 25.59
C MET A 135 10.99 -5.57 24.41
N ILE A 136 10.07 -4.82 23.81
CA ILE A 136 10.36 -3.97 22.65
C ILE A 136 10.42 -2.47 22.99
N ALA A 137 10.35 -2.10 24.27
CA ALA A 137 10.32 -0.71 24.71
C ALA A 137 11.51 0.10 24.19
N ASP A 138 12.71 -0.51 24.21
CA ASP A 138 13.96 0.10 23.74
C ASP A 138 14.16 0.00 22.22
N PHE A 139 13.25 -0.66 21.50
CA PHE A 139 13.35 -0.92 20.06
C PHE A 139 12.18 -0.28 19.29
N PRO A 140 12.13 1.06 19.16
CA PRO A 140 10.99 1.77 18.57
C PRO A 140 10.71 1.40 17.10
N HIS A 141 11.72 0.93 16.36
CA HIS A 141 11.55 0.46 14.99
C HIS A 141 10.81 -0.88 14.89
N VAL A 142 10.88 -1.72 15.92
CA VAL A 142 10.20 -3.02 15.96
C VAL A 142 8.69 -2.85 15.89
N ARG A 143 8.16 -1.81 16.55
CA ARG A 143 6.72 -1.45 16.55
C ARG A 143 6.14 -1.24 15.15
N ARG A 144 6.97 -0.83 14.19
CA ARG A 144 6.58 -0.55 12.79
C ARG A 144 7.08 -1.60 11.80
N SER A 145 7.66 -2.68 12.31
CA SER A 145 8.21 -3.76 11.50
C SER A 145 7.21 -4.90 11.40
N VAL A 146 7.51 -5.87 10.53
CA VAL A 146 6.72 -7.09 10.35
C VAL A 146 6.60 -7.89 11.67
N LEU A 147 7.55 -7.75 12.60
CA LEU A 147 7.47 -8.40 13.92
C LEU A 147 6.25 -7.94 14.73
N ASN A 148 5.76 -6.73 14.50
CA ASN A 148 4.59 -6.18 15.16
C ASN A 148 3.44 -5.95 14.17
N TYR A 149 3.41 -6.72 13.08
CA TYR A 149 2.31 -6.68 12.12
C TYR A 149 1.01 -7.14 12.78
N GLY A 150 -0.07 -6.40 12.53
CA GLY A 150 -1.39 -6.71 13.08
C GLY A 150 -2.00 -5.57 13.88
N VAL A 151 -3.09 -5.90 14.57
CA VAL A 151 -3.90 -5.01 15.39
C VAL A 151 -3.93 -5.48 16.85
N PRO A 152 -4.37 -4.64 17.81
CA PRO A 152 -4.60 -5.06 19.18
C PRO A 152 -5.58 -6.24 19.27
N SER A 153 -5.50 -7.03 20.34
CA SER A 153 -6.48 -8.09 20.59
C SER A 153 -7.89 -7.53 20.82
N PHE A 154 -8.86 -8.08 20.08
CA PHE A 154 -10.29 -7.75 20.18
C PHE A 154 -11.12 -8.86 20.83
N SER A 155 -10.69 -10.11 20.72
CA SER A 155 -11.43 -11.26 21.26
C SER A 155 -11.49 -11.24 22.79
N GLY A 156 -12.64 -11.59 23.35
CA GLY A 156 -12.82 -11.71 24.80
C GLY A 156 -12.87 -10.36 25.54
N ARG A 157 -13.03 -9.25 24.80
CA ARG A 157 -13.17 -7.90 25.36
C ARG A 157 -14.54 -7.33 25.02
N ALA A 158 -15.11 -6.58 25.96
CA ALA A 158 -16.34 -5.85 25.69
C ALA A 158 -16.02 -4.53 24.96
N MET A 159 -16.98 -4.01 24.20
CA MET A 159 -16.86 -2.67 23.58
C MET A 159 -16.56 -1.57 24.61
N SER A 160 -17.05 -1.72 25.85
CA SER A 160 -16.80 -0.80 26.95
C SER A 160 -15.34 -0.74 27.40
N ASP A 161 -14.54 -1.76 27.07
CA ASP A 161 -13.14 -1.86 27.46
C ASP A 161 -12.22 -1.04 26.55
N PHE A 162 -12.78 -0.41 25.52
CA PHE A 162 -12.05 0.40 24.54
C PHE A 162 -12.43 1.87 24.65
N ASP A 163 -11.43 2.73 24.73
CA ASP A 163 -11.59 4.12 24.32
C ASP A 163 -11.62 4.15 22.79
N LEU A 164 -12.82 4.30 22.21
CA LEU A 164 -13.03 4.28 20.76
C LEU A 164 -12.24 5.37 20.02
N ALA A 165 -12.01 6.52 20.66
CA ALA A 165 -11.25 7.62 20.06
C ALA A 165 -9.74 7.30 20.06
N ALA A 166 -9.22 6.76 21.16
CA ALA A 166 -7.83 6.31 21.23
C ALA A 166 -7.57 5.14 20.26
N LEU A 167 -8.49 4.16 20.21
CA LEU A 167 -8.41 3.02 19.31
C LEU A 167 -8.44 3.47 17.84
N GLY A 168 -9.32 4.40 17.47
CA GLY A 168 -9.34 4.95 16.11
C GLY A 168 -8.02 5.63 15.71
N LYS A 169 -7.38 6.35 16.65
CA LYS A 169 -6.07 6.99 16.41
C LYS A 169 -4.96 5.94 16.26
N GLU A 170 -4.98 4.90 17.08
CA GLU A 170 -4.04 3.79 17.02
C GLU A 170 -4.15 3.02 15.71
N LEU A 171 -5.36 2.62 15.33
CA LEU A 171 -5.62 1.92 14.07
C LEU A 171 -5.24 2.76 12.85
N ARG A 172 -5.45 4.07 12.87
CA ARG A 172 -4.97 4.98 11.82
C ARG A 172 -3.46 4.88 11.64
N GLU A 173 -2.69 4.81 12.72
CA GLU A 173 -1.23 4.68 12.66
C GLU A 173 -0.81 3.30 12.16
N VAL A 174 -1.46 2.23 12.61
CA VAL A 174 -1.23 0.86 12.13
C VAL A 174 -1.46 0.77 10.61
N ILE A 175 -2.62 1.24 10.13
CA ILE A 175 -2.94 1.26 8.69
C ILE A 175 -1.93 2.13 7.92
N ALA A 176 -1.57 3.30 8.44
CA ALA A 176 -0.60 4.18 7.78
C ALA A 176 0.83 3.61 7.71
N VAL A 177 1.16 2.61 8.53
CA VAL A 177 2.46 1.93 8.52
C VAL A 177 2.42 0.72 7.60
N PHE A 178 1.39 -0.12 7.73
CA PHE A 178 1.32 -1.40 7.03
C PHE A 178 0.62 -1.34 5.68
N GLU A 179 -0.07 -0.23 5.37
CA GLU A 179 -0.80 -0.07 4.13
C GLU A 179 -0.43 1.23 3.37
N PRO A 180 0.80 1.31 2.83
CA PRO A 180 1.37 2.53 2.25
C PRO A 180 0.71 2.98 0.95
N ARG A 181 -0.11 2.13 0.31
CA ARG A 181 -0.92 2.52 -0.86
C ARG A 181 -1.99 3.55 -0.48
N LEU A 182 -2.35 3.65 0.79
CA LEU A 182 -3.23 4.69 1.30
C LEU A 182 -2.41 5.93 1.67
N LYS A 183 -2.80 7.09 1.13
CA LYS A 183 -2.12 8.35 1.45
C LYS A 183 -2.30 8.67 2.94
N ARG A 184 -1.20 8.59 3.70
CA ARG A 184 -1.13 8.78 5.16
C ARG A 184 -1.98 9.93 5.71
N ASP A 185 -1.87 11.11 5.12
CA ASP A 185 -2.56 12.33 5.59
C ASP A 185 -4.08 12.32 5.35
N THR A 186 -4.57 11.38 4.54
CA THR A 186 -5.98 11.27 4.17
C THR A 186 -6.72 10.19 4.94
N ILE A 187 -6.00 9.31 5.64
CA ILE A 187 -6.58 8.17 6.37
C ILE A 187 -7.40 8.69 7.55
N ARG A 188 -8.69 8.38 7.55
CA ARG A 188 -9.63 8.63 8.65
C ARG A 188 -10.21 7.30 9.08
N VAL A 189 -10.13 7.02 10.38
CA VAL A 189 -10.69 5.81 10.98
C VAL A 189 -11.77 6.21 11.96
N LYS A 190 -12.94 5.59 11.85
CA LYS A 190 -14.04 5.69 12.82
C LYS A 190 -14.33 4.32 13.37
N VAL A 191 -14.48 4.23 14.69
CA VAL A 191 -14.87 3.00 15.37
C VAL A 191 -16.26 3.22 15.96
N ALA A 192 -17.16 2.29 15.70
CA ALA A 192 -18.54 2.33 16.16
C ALA A 192 -18.99 0.93 16.62
N GLN A 193 -20.08 0.90 17.39
CA GLN A 193 -20.74 -0.34 17.75
C GLN A 193 -21.52 -0.88 16.54
N GLY A 194 -21.35 -2.17 16.23
CA GLY A 194 -22.14 -2.88 15.22
C GLY A 194 -23.43 -3.48 15.79
N ASP A 195 -24.26 -4.05 14.92
CA ASP A 195 -25.63 -4.46 15.25
C ASP A 195 -25.74 -5.69 16.19
N ARG A 196 -24.76 -6.61 16.15
CA ARG A 196 -24.82 -7.91 16.83
C ARG A 196 -23.49 -8.24 17.52
N THR A 197 -23.22 -7.61 18.66
CA THR A 197 -22.00 -7.81 19.51
C THR A 197 -20.63 -7.51 18.88
N GLY A 198 -20.59 -7.11 17.61
CA GLY A 198 -19.35 -6.76 16.91
C GLY A 198 -18.97 -5.27 16.96
N MET A 199 -17.71 -5.01 16.61
CA MET A 199 -17.15 -3.67 16.40
C MET A 199 -17.13 -3.35 14.91
N LYS A 200 -17.64 -2.18 14.51
CA LYS A 200 -17.54 -1.68 13.13
C LYS A 200 -16.42 -0.65 13.04
N ILE A 201 -15.54 -0.82 12.07
CA ILE A 201 -14.42 0.09 11.79
C ILE A 201 -14.57 0.58 10.36
N GLU A 202 -14.72 1.89 10.21
CA GLU A 202 -14.83 2.54 8.91
C GLU A 202 -13.51 3.26 8.61
N VAL A 203 -12.89 2.92 7.49
CA VAL A 203 -11.65 3.53 7.00
C VAL A 203 -11.96 4.30 5.72
N ASP A 204 -11.66 5.60 5.71
CA ASP A 204 -11.82 6.49 4.55
C ASP A 204 -10.45 7.10 4.22
N ALA A 205 -9.95 6.86 3.01
CA ALA A 205 -8.63 7.30 2.59
C ALA A 205 -8.54 7.52 1.07
N MET A 206 -7.49 8.18 0.61
CA MET A 206 -7.13 8.24 -0.81
C MET A 206 -6.18 7.08 -1.14
N LEU A 207 -6.62 6.21 -2.04
CA LEU A 207 -5.82 5.17 -2.66
C LEU A 207 -4.92 5.80 -3.73
N MET A 208 -3.62 5.59 -3.59
CA MET A 208 -2.62 6.07 -4.54
C MET A 208 -2.65 5.18 -5.79
N LEU A 209 -3.07 5.78 -6.91
CA LEU A 209 -3.21 5.16 -8.22
C LEU A 209 -2.57 6.07 -9.27
N ALA A 210 -2.08 5.49 -10.35
CA ALA A 210 -1.70 6.21 -11.55
C ALA A 210 -2.84 6.10 -12.58
N PRO A 211 -3.24 7.19 -13.26
CA PRO A 211 -2.67 8.55 -13.22
C PRO A 211 -3.22 9.45 -12.10
N VAL A 212 -4.36 9.10 -11.47
CA VAL A 212 -5.04 9.95 -10.47
C VAL A 212 -5.39 9.13 -9.22
N PRO A 213 -5.14 9.64 -7.99
CA PRO A 213 -5.60 8.99 -6.76
C PRO A 213 -7.12 8.93 -6.67
N GLU A 214 -7.65 7.83 -6.11
CA GLU A 214 -9.09 7.64 -5.95
C GLU A 214 -9.47 7.50 -4.47
N ARG A 215 -10.70 7.88 -4.13
CA ARG A 215 -11.19 7.67 -2.76
C ARG A 215 -11.55 6.19 -2.58
N LEU A 216 -11.08 5.60 -1.48
CA LEU A 216 -11.40 4.26 -1.04
C LEU A 216 -12.04 4.32 0.34
N ARG A 217 -13.17 3.64 0.50
CA ARG A 217 -13.83 3.45 1.77
C ARG A 217 -13.96 1.96 2.06
N LEU A 218 -13.51 1.56 3.23
CA LEU A 218 -13.56 0.19 3.71
C LEU A 218 -14.40 0.15 4.99
N SER A 219 -15.19 -0.90 5.14
CA SER A 219 -15.90 -1.22 6.36
C SER A 219 -15.44 -2.58 6.85
N THR A 220 -14.79 -2.61 8.01
CA THR A 220 -14.34 -3.83 8.67
C THR A 220 -15.25 -4.13 9.86
N MET A 221 -15.88 -5.30 9.85
CA MET A 221 -16.68 -5.82 10.95
C MET A 221 -15.85 -6.83 11.73
N ILE A 222 -15.70 -6.62 13.04
CA ILE A 222 -14.98 -7.51 13.94
C ILE A 222 -15.98 -8.16 14.89
N ASP A 223 -15.92 -9.47 14.98
CA ASP A 223 -16.63 -10.26 15.99
C ASP A 223 -15.78 -10.30 17.27
N LEU A 224 -16.30 -9.74 18.38
CA LEU A 224 -15.58 -9.67 19.66
C LEU A 224 -15.53 -11.00 20.41
N ASP A 225 -16.32 -12.00 19.99
CA ASP A 225 -16.32 -13.32 20.63
C ASP A 225 -15.14 -14.16 20.13
N ASN A 226 -14.78 -14.04 18.84
CA ASN A 226 -13.74 -14.86 18.20
C ASN A 226 -12.60 -14.06 17.54
N GLY A 227 -12.68 -12.73 17.53
CA GLY A 227 -11.67 -11.83 16.95
C GLY A 227 -11.64 -11.80 15.42
N ARG A 228 -12.55 -12.47 14.71
CA ARG A 228 -12.54 -12.51 13.25
C ARG A 228 -12.98 -11.17 12.68
N ALA A 229 -12.22 -10.68 11.71
CA ALA A 229 -12.51 -9.48 10.95
C ALA A 229 -12.92 -9.82 9.52
N THR A 230 -13.98 -9.16 9.03
CA THR A 230 -14.40 -9.22 7.62
C THR A 230 -14.42 -7.81 7.06
N THR A 231 -13.74 -7.57 5.93
CA THR A 231 -13.64 -6.24 5.33
C THR A 231 -14.35 -6.18 3.99
N THR A 232 -15.23 -5.20 3.85
CA THR A 232 -15.94 -4.91 2.60
C THR A 232 -15.54 -3.54 2.06
N VAL A 233 -15.54 -3.41 0.73
CA VAL A 233 -15.39 -2.12 0.05
C VAL A 233 -16.78 -1.49 -0.05
N GLU A 234 -16.92 -0.23 0.35
CA GLU A 234 -18.15 0.53 0.11
C GLU A 234 -18.05 1.23 -1.25
N ASP A 235 -18.81 0.73 -2.24
CA ASP A 235 -18.98 1.42 -3.53
C ASP A 235 -19.94 2.59 -3.35
N LYS A 236 -19.55 3.75 -3.89
CA LYS A 236 -20.37 4.96 -3.93
C LYS A 236 -20.86 5.26 -5.32
#